data_AF-A0A5K7S9S2-F1
#
_entry.id   AF-A0A5K7S9S2-F1
#
_cell.length_a   1.000
_cell.length_b   1.000
_cell.length_c   1.000
_cell.angle_alpha   90.00
_cell.angle_beta   90.00
_cell.angle_gamma   90.00
#
_symmetry.space_group_name_H-M   'P 1'
#
loop_
_entity.id
_entity.type
_entity.pdbx_description
1 polymer ?
#
loop_
_entity_poly.entity_id
_entity_poly.type
_entity_poly.pdbx_seq_one_letter_code
_entity_poly.pdbx_strand_id
1 'polypeptide(L)'
;MANFFDNQHLLGILWKWKKHLIIVGILAIAFSTLFSSSLFIKPKFKSTARIYPSFNIYTYSDESESEQLLEISNSQDIKFKVIDAFNLADVYGISKQDPLYRTYMLAEFNDNVGFKKTEYETVEISVLDTDPQRACLMCDSIVSFVNEKINSLHRVKFEEVVRSTGSGLKKVNHEIDSLEEKLNFLRGKYKLLDYESQAEQITKGMVKVLSEGKKNTAGGKELEQWMNNLQEKGGEYNLLTKAQENCIFERDSIKMVYDRSLGYVKNKLVYGHMVQSPVPADKKSYPVRWLIILASTFAALFVAMLAILVLENQKND
;
A
#
# COMPACT_ATOMS: atom_id res chain seq x y z
N MET A 1 -48.25 3.38 46.55
CA MET A 1 -47.10 3.59 45.65
C MET A 1 -47.59 4.46 44.50
N ALA A 2 -47.44 5.78 44.63
CA ALA A 2 -47.86 6.70 43.57
C ALA A 2 -46.98 6.45 42.34
N ASN A 3 -47.62 6.34 41.18
CA ASN A 3 -46.96 6.15 39.89
C ASN A 3 -46.03 7.34 39.64
N PHE A 4 -44.75 7.19 39.99
CA PHE A 4 -43.70 8.19 39.85
C PHE A 4 -43.44 8.59 38.37
N PHE A 5 -44.02 7.84 37.44
CA PHE A 5 -44.06 8.07 35.99
C PHE A 5 -45.49 8.23 35.47
N ASP A 6 -46.39 8.83 36.24
CA ASP A 6 -47.62 9.31 35.63
C ASP A 6 -47.27 10.50 34.72
N ASN A 7 -47.34 10.29 33.40
CA ASN A 7 -46.97 11.29 32.41
C ASN A 7 -47.68 12.64 32.64
N GLN A 8 -48.88 12.60 33.23
CA GLN A 8 -49.63 13.81 33.59
C GLN A 8 -48.97 14.61 34.72
N HIS A 9 -48.38 13.93 35.71
CA HIS A 9 -47.70 14.58 36.83
C HIS A 9 -46.39 15.25 36.37
N LEU A 10 -45.61 14.57 35.53
CA LEU A 10 -44.38 15.14 34.94
C LEU A 10 -44.70 16.37 34.09
N LEU A 11 -45.75 16.32 33.26
CA LEU A 11 -46.20 17.47 32.47
C LEU A 11 -46.66 18.63 33.36
N GLY A 12 -47.33 18.34 34.49
CA GLY A 12 -47.72 19.34 35.49
C GLY A 12 -46.53 20.07 36.11
N ILE A 13 -45.48 19.33 36.50
CA ILE A 13 -44.23 19.91 37.04
C ILE A 13 -43.54 20.78 35.98
N LEU A 14 -43.43 20.29 34.74
CA LEU A 14 -42.83 21.05 33.64
C LEU A 14 -43.59 22.37 33.39
N TRP A 15 -44.92 22.33 33.44
CA TRP A 15 -45.74 23.53 33.25
C TRP A 15 -45.62 24.52 34.41
N LYS A 16 -45.52 24.02 35.65
CA LYS A 16 -45.28 24.84 36.86
C LYS A 16 -43.94 25.58 36.76
N TRP A 17 -42.89 24.89 36.31
CA TRP A 17 -41.53 25.44 36.24
C TRP A 17 -41.15 26.03 34.87
N LYS A 18 -42.09 26.17 33.94
CA LYS A 18 -41.84 26.62 32.55
C LYS A 18 -41.02 27.91 32.42
N LYS A 19 -41.20 28.89 33.31
CA LYS A 19 -40.42 30.13 33.29
C LYS A 19 -38.94 29.88 33.56
N HIS A 20 -38.62 29.02 34.53
CA HIS A 20 -37.24 28.65 34.85
C HIS A 20 -36.60 27.87 33.72
N LEU A 21 -37.32 26.90 33.14
CA LEU A 21 -36.85 26.15 31.98
C LEU A 21 -36.59 27.05 30.76
N ILE A 22 -37.47 28.02 30.49
CA ILE A 22 -37.27 29.01 29.43
C ILE A 22 -36.02 29.85 29.71
N ILE A 23 -35.83 30.34 30.94
CA ILE A 23 -34.64 31.11 31.33
C ILE A 23 -33.37 30.28 31.14
N VAL A 24 -33.35 29.03 31.61
CA VAL A 24 -32.22 28.11 31.42
C VAL A 24 -31.94 27.88 29.94
N GLY A 25 -32.97 27.68 29.12
CA GLY A 25 -32.84 27.51 27.68
C GLY A 25 -32.22 28.74 27.00
N ILE A 26 -32.70 29.96 27.33
CA ILE A 26 -32.15 31.21 26.78
C ILE A 26 -30.69 31.40 27.20
N LEU A 27 -30.37 31.15 28.47
CA LEU A 27 -28.98 31.24 28.96
C LEU A 27 -28.08 30.21 28.28
N ALA A 28 -28.55 28.97 28.10
CA ALA A 28 -27.81 27.93 27.41
C ALA A 28 -27.53 28.31 25.95
N ILE A 29 -28.50 28.90 25.24
CA ILE A 29 -28.32 29.42 23.88
C ILE A 29 -27.31 30.57 23.86
N ALA A 30 -27.42 31.53 24.78
CA ALA A 30 -26.53 32.69 24.86
C ALA A 30 -25.07 32.26 25.12
N PHE A 31 -24.85 31.40 26.11
CA PHE A 31 -23.52 30.88 26.45
C PHE A 31 -22.96 29.98 25.35
N SER A 32 -23.75 29.04 24.80
CA SER A 32 -23.25 28.17 23.73
C SER A 32 -22.91 28.96 22.46
N THR A 33 -23.64 30.03 22.15
CA THR A 33 -23.30 30.93 21.05
C THR A 33 -22.00 31.69 21.31
N LEU A 34 -21.80 32.19 22.54
CA LEU A 34 -20.58 32.88 22.95
C LEU A 34 -19.36 31.96 22.90
N PHE A 35 -19.44 30.77 23.51
CA PHE A 35 -18.32 29.82 23.59
C PHE A 35 -18.05 29.08 22.28
N SER A 36 -19.00 29.04 21.32
CA SER A 36 -18.76 28.53 19.97
C SER A 36 -18.34 29.60 18.95
N SER A 37 -18.15 30.84 19.42
CA SER A 37 -17.63 31.94 18.61
C SER A 37 -16.14 31.74 18.30
N SER A 38 -15.64 32.48 17.31
CA SER A 38 -14.22 32.45 16.90
C SER A 38 -13.25 32.95 17.97
N LEU A 39 -13.75 33.56 19.05
CA LEU A 39 -12.94 33.99 20.19
C LEU A 39 -12.44 32.79 21.01
N PHE A 40 -13.24 31.73 21.11
CA PHE A 40 -12.91 30.53 21.90
C PHE A 40 -12.54 29.35 21.01
N ILE A 41 -13.26 29.15 19.90
CA ILE A 41 -13.03 28.04 18.98
C ILE A 41 -12.67 28.59 17.61
N LYS A 42 -11.38 28.50 17.27
CA LYS A 42 -10.88 28.91 15.95
C LYS A 42 -11.59 28.10 14.86
N PRO A 43 -12.08 28.74 13.79
CA PRO A 43 -12.66 28.03 12.67
C PRO A 43 -11.59 27.17 12.00
N LYS A 44 -11.91 25.90 11.69
CA LYS A 44 -11.06 25.01 10.90
C LYS A 44 -11.73 24.70 9.56
N PHE A 45 -10.93 24.58 8.52
CA PHE A 45 -11.27 24.30 7.13
C PHE A 45 -10.80 22.91 6.77
N LYS A 46 -11.65 22.14 6.08
CA LYS A 46 -11.35 20.77 5.70
C LYS A 46 -10.90 20.69 4.25
N SER A 47 -9.76 20.05 4.00
CA SER A 47 -9.39 19.58 2.66
C SER A 47 -9.37 18.05 2.63
N THR A 48 -9.58 17.48 1.44
CA THR A 48 -9.64 16.02 1.25
C THR A 48 -8.98 15.61 -0.05
N ALA A 49 -8.12 14.60 0.01
CA ALA A 49 -7.59 13.89 -1.15
C ALA A 49 -8.07 12.44 -1.14
N ARG A 50 -8.19 11.83 -2.31
CA ARG A 50 -8.45 10.38 -2.44
C ARG A 50 -7.42 9.76 -3.36
N ILE A 51 -6.86 8.64 -2.92
CA ILE A 51 -5.86 7.88 -3.67
C ILE A 51 -6.31 6.42 -3.86
N TYR A 52 -6.13 5.90 -5.07
CA TYR A 52 -6.22 4.46 -5.33
C TYR A 52 -4.86 3.80 -5.11
N PRO A 53 -4.84 2.57 -4.56
CA PRO A 53 -3.65 1.74 -4.63
C PRO A 53 -3.33 1.42 -6.10
N SER A 54 -2.06 1.57 -6.45
CA SER A 54 -1.50 1.07 -7.70
C SER A 54 -1.35 -0.44 -7.59
N PHE A 55 -1.50 -1.14 -8.72
CA PHE A 55 -1.15 -2.57 -8.85
C PHE A 55 0.34 -2.85 -8.55
N ASN A 56 1.16 -1.80 -8.45
CA ASN A 56 2.56 -1.90 -8.06
C ASN A 56 2.78 -2.06 -6.55
N ILE A 57 1.74 -1.89 -5.72
CA ILE A 57 1.83 -2.16 -4.28
C ILE A 57 1.93 -3.66 -4.07
N TYR A 58 2.92 -4.08 -3.28
CA TYR A 58 3.10 -5.48 -2.92
C TYR A 58 2.49 -5.72 -1.54
N THR A 59 1.52 -6.63 -1.44
CA THR A 59 0.87 -7.01 -0.18
C THR A 59 1.75 -7.94 0.65
N TYR A 60 1.98 -7.58 1.92
CA TYR A 60 2.83 -8.39 2.82
C TYR A 60 2.09 -9.60 3.42
N SER A 61 0.76 -9.58 3.40
CA SER A 61 -0.13 -10.59 3.98
C SER A 61 -1.38 -10.73 3.10
N ASP A 62 -2.40 -11.42 3.61
CA ASP A 62 -3.69 -11.63 2.93
C ASP A 62 -4.61 -10.37 2.92
N GLU A 63 -4.07 -9.20 3.24
CA GLU A 63 -4.79 -7.92 3.19
C GLU A 63 -4.93 -7.40 1.75
N SER A 64 -5.95 -6.57 1.51
CA SER A 64 -6.09 -5.86 0.23
C SER A 64 -5.06 -4.73 0.08
N GLU A 65 -4.72 -4.36 -1.16
CA GLU A 65 -3.78 -3.26 -1.43
C GLU A 65 -4.25 -1.92 -0.82
N SER A 66 -5.57 -1.72 -0.73
CA SER A 66 -6.17 -0.53 -0.13
C SER A 66 -6.05 -0.51 1.39
N GLU A 67 -6.12 -1.67 2.05
CA GLU A 67 -5.89 -1.83 3.50
C GLU A 67 -4.41 -1.60 3.82
N GLN A 68 -3.52 -2.17 3.02
CA GLN A 68 -2.10 -1.93 3.18
C GLN A 68 -1.74 -0.45 2.95
N LEU A 69 -2.34 0.18 1.93
CA LEU A 69 -2.16 1.61 1.69
C LEU A 69 -2.69 2.45 2.86
N LEU A 70 -3.83 2.06 3.45
CA LEU A 70 -4.38 2.71 4.64
C LEU A 70 -3.45 2.57 5.85
N GLU A 71 -2.93 1.38 6.10
CA GLU A 71 -1.99 1.10 7.20
C GLU A 71 -0.73 1.95 7.08
N ILE A 72 -0.12 1.97 5.88
CA ILE A 72 1.07 2.78 5.62
C ILE A 72 0.75 4.28 5.76
N SER A 73 -0.39 4.73 5.26
CA SER A 73 -0.84 6.12 5.38
C SER A 73 -1.02 6.56 6.83
N ASN A 74 -1.50 5.66 7.69
CA ASN A 74 -1.75 5.92 9.11
C ASN A 74 -0.52 5.65 10.00
N SER A 75 0.62 5.25 9.42
CA SER A 75 1.84 4.94 10.17
C SER A 75 2.43 6.17 10.87
N GLN A 76 3.10 5.96 12.00
CA GLN A 76 3.74 7.04 12.77
C GLN A 76 4.79 7.79 11.94
N ASP A 77 5.50 7.09 11.06
CA ASP A 77 6.50 7.70 10.16
C ASP A 77 5.89 8.80 9.29
N ILE A 78 4.70 8.54 8.73
CA ILE A 78 3.97 9.54 7.94
C ILE A 78 3.53 10.70 8.84
N LYS A 79 2.95 10.41 10.01
CA LYS A 79 2.47 11.44 10.94
C LYS A 79 3.60 12.38 11.36
N PHE A 80 4.73 11.84 11.81
CA PHE A 80 5.88 12.65 12.23
C PHE A 80 6.49 13.42 11.07
N LYS A 81 6.58 12.82 9.87
CA LYS A 81 7.07 13.54 8.69
C LYS A 81 6.20 14.74 8.32
N VAL A 82 4.88 14.62 8.43
CA VAL A 82 3.95 15.75 8.22
C VAL A 82 4.10 16.79 9.31
N ILE A 83 4.17 16.36 10.58
CA ILE A 83 4.39 17.25 11.73
C ILE A 83 5.63 18.11 11.52
N ASP A 84 6.74 17.50 11.10
CA ASP A 84 8.00 18.20 10.87
C ASP A 84 7.94 19.10 9.64
N ALA A 85 7.40 18.60 8.51
CA ALA A 85 7.34 19.35 7.25
C ALA A 85 6.51 20.64 7.34
N PHE A 86 5.47 20.66 8.17
CA PHE A 86 4.58 21.81 8.36
C PHE A 86 4.80 22.54 9.68
N ASN A 87 5.83 22.15 10.44
CA ASN A 87 6.14 22.69 11.75
C ASN A 87 4.92 22.76 12.69
N LEU A 88 4.16 21.66 12.72
CA LEU A 88 2.86 21.62 13.40
C LEU A 88 2.94 21.82 14.91
N ALA A 89 4.12 21.57 15.51
CA ALA A 89 4.35 21.87 16.92
C ALA A 89 4.05 23.35 17.24
N ASP A 90 4.51 24.26 16.38
CA ASP A 90 4.26 25.70 16.56
C ASP A 90 2.82 26.07 16.22
N VAL A 91 2.24 25.44 15.19
CA VAL A 91 0.84 25.65 14.80
C VAL A 91 -0.12 25.24 15.94
N TYR A 92 0.17 24.13 16.59
CA TYR A 92 -0.63 23.58 17.70
C TYR A 92 -0.23 24.19 19.06
N GLY A 93 0.90 24.90 19.13
CA GLY A 93 1.40 25.49 20.37
C GLY A 93 1.91 24.45 21.37
N ILE A 94 2.41 23.30 20.89
CA ILE A 94 2.90 22.19 21.71
C ILE A 94 4.43 22.25 21.77
N SER A 95 4.98 22.46 22.97
CA SER A 95 6.42 22.58 23.17
C SER A 95 7.13 21.24 22.95
N LYS A 96 8.21 21.26 22.15
CA LYS A 96 9.10 20.11 21.96
C LYS A 96 9.86 19.69 23.23
N GLN A 97 9.89 20.55 24.25
CA GLN A 97 10.52 20.27 25.55
C GLN A 97 9.57 19.58 26.53
N ASP A 98 8.28 19.47 26.20
CA ASP A 98 7.32 18.76 27.03
C ASP A 98 7.67 17.25 27.09
N PRO A 99 7.79 16.65 28.29
CA PRO A 99 8.03 15.20 28.43
C PRO A 99 7.00 14.32 27.71
N LEU A 100 5.77 14.82 27.51
CA LEU A 100 4.66 14.16 26.84
C LEU A 100 4.41 14.69 25.42
N TYR A 101 5.37 15.43 24.84
CA TYR A 101 5.28 16.03 23.50
C TYR A 101 4.71 15.09 22.46
N ARG A 102 5.24 13.86 22.35
CA ARG A 102 4.79 12.89 21.33
C ARG A 102 3.33 12.50 21.51
N THR A 103 2.89 12.30 22.75
CA THR A 103 1.51 11.94 23.07
C THR A 103 0.56 13.05 22.66
N TYR A 104 0.86 14.30 23.07
CA TYR A 104 0.03 15.45 22.73
C TYR A 104 0.03 15.76 21.24
N MET A 105 1.19 15.67 20.58
CA MET A 105 1.29 15.88 19.14
C MET A 105 0.50 14.85 18.34
N LEU A 106 0.59 13.56 18.69
CA LEU A 106 -0.15 12.52 17.98
C LEU A 106 -1.65 12.64 18.25
N ALA A 107 -2.07 13.02 19.47
CA ALA A 107 -3.47 13.27 19.79
C ALA A 107 -4.04 14.42 18.94
N GLU A 108 -3.43 15.60 18.99
CA GLU A 108 -3.89 16.77 18.21
C GLU A 108 -3.78 16.51 16.69
N PHE A 109 -2.77 15.76 16.24
CA PHE A 109 -2.67 15.36 14.83
C PHE A 109 -3.85 14.46 14.43
N ASN A 110 -4.19 13.44 15.23
CA ASN A 110 -5.29 12.52 14.91
C ASN A 110 -6.67 13.21 14.97
N ASP A 111 -6.83 14.26 15.78
CA ASP A 111 -8.05 15.08 15.80
C ASP A 111 -8.21 15.92 14.52
N ASN A 112 -7.11 16.25 13.85
CA ASN A 112 -7.08 17.11 12.68
C ASN A 112 -6.87 16.35 11.35
N VAL A 113 -6.27 15.17 11.39
CA VAL A 113 -5.91 14.39 10.19
C VAL A 113 -6.53 13.00 10.28
N GLY A 114 -7.38 12.67 9.31
CA GLY A 114 -8.08 11.39 9.24
C GLY A 114 -7.73 10.63 7.97
N PHE A 115 -7.56 9.32 8.12
CA PHE A 115 -7.37 8.36 7.04
C PHE A 115 -8.50 7.33 7.10
N LYS A 116 -9.17 7.06 5.99
CA LYS A 116 -10.17 6.00 5.93
C LYS A 116 -10.20 5.33 4.57
N LYS A 117 -10.44 4.03 4.57
CA LYS A 117 -10.83 3.29 3.36
C LYS A 117 -12.26 3.68 2.99
N THR A 118 -12.50 3.89 1.71
CA THR A 118 -13.83 4.13 1.13
C THR A 118 -14.41 2.83 0.57
N GLU A 119 -15.70 2.83 0.27
CA GLU A 119 -16.39 1.70 -0.40
C GLU A 119 -15.85 1.39 -1.81
N TYR A 120 -15.07 2.30 -2.40
CA TYR A 120 -14.46 2.15 -3.72
C TYR A 120 -12.99 1.73 -3.64
N GLU A 121 -12.53 1.14 -2.53
CA GLU A 121 -11.12 0.73 -2.35
C GLU A 121 -10.08 1.88 -2.44
N THR A 122 -10.53 3.15 -2.39
CA THR A 122 -9.65 4.30 -2.21
C THR A 122 -9.37 4.57 -0.74
N VAL A 123 -8.24 5.20 -0.46
CA VAL A 123 -7.95 5.83 0.84
C VAL A 123 -8.26 7.31 0.74
N GLU A 124 -9.21 7.78 1.55
CA GLU A 124 -9.48 9.21 1.76
C GLU A 124 -8.57 9.74 2.87
N ILE A 125 -7.82 10.78 2.53
CA ILE A 125 -7.02 11.57 3.44
C ILE A 125 -7.76 12.87 3.67
N SER A 126 -8.01 13.23 4.92
CA SER A 126 -8.69 14.47 5.29
C SER A 126 -7.89 15.25 6.31
N VAL A 127 -7.77 16.56 6.11
CA VAL A 127 -7.03 17.45 7.00
C VAL A 127 -7.93 18.63 7.38
N LEU A 128 -8.00 18.91 8.66
CA LEU A 128 -8.61 20.10 9.26
C LEU A 128 -7.52 21.06 9.73
N ASP A 129 -7.56 22.29 9.25
CA ASP A 129 -6.64 23.33 9.70
C ASP A 129 -7.32 24.71 9.75
N THR A 130 -6.86 25.59 10.63
CA THR A 130 -7.25 27.01 10.65
C THR A 130 -6.90 27.77 9.37
N ASP A 131 -5.86 27.34 8.65
CA ASP A 131 -5.46 27.86 7.36
C ASP A 131 -5.90 26.89 6.24
N PRO A 132 -6.85 27.28 5.37
CA PRO A 132 -7.33 26.40 4.30
C PRO A 132 -6.25 26.03 3.28
N GLN A 133 -5.23 26.87 3.07
CA GLN A 133 -4.12 26.55 2.17
C GLN A 133 -3.22 25.49 2.78
N ARG A 134 -2.87 25.62 4.06
CA ARG A 134 -2.09 24.61 4.78
C ARG A 134 -2.81 23.26 4.80
N ALA A 135 -4.12 23.22 5.05
CA ALA A 135 -4.90 21.98 4.98
C ALA A 135 -4.77 21.28 3.61
N CYS A 136 -4.89 22.06 2.53
CA CYS A 136 -4.75 21.55 1.16
C CYS A 136 -3.33 21.00 0.89
N LEU A 137 -2.30 21.77 1.24
CA LEU A 137 -0.90 21.38 1.05
C LEU A 137 -0.53 20.15 1.89
N MET A 138 -1.06 20.03 3.10
CA MET A 138 -0.87 18.85 3.94
C MET A 138 -1.46 17.60 3.29
N CYS A 139 -2.69 17.64 2.77
CA CYS A 139 -3.28 16.51 2.04
C CYS A 139 -2.41 16.07 0.86
N ASP A 140 -1.94 17.01 0.04
CA ASP A 140 -1.08 16.72 -1.11
C ASP A 140 0.27 16.12 -0.69
N SER A 141 0.89 16.72 0.33
CA SER A 141 2.19 16.27 0.85
C SER A 141 2.10 14.88 1.50
N ILE A 142 1.01 14.57 2.19
CA ILE A 142 0.76 13.23 2.76
C ILE A 142 0.79 12.17 1.64
N VAL A 143 0.14 12.41 0.50
CA VAL A 143 0.17 11.49 -0.64
C VAL A 143 1.59 11.28 -1.15
N SER A 144 2.37 12.35 -1.25
CA SER A 144 3.79 12.27 -1.65
C SER A 144 4.60 11.46 -0.65
N PHE A 145 4.43 11.71 0.65
CA PHE A 145 5.14 10.99 1.71
C PHE A 145 4.79 9.51 1.77
N VAL A 146 3.52 9.15 1.53
CA VAL A 146 3.08 7.76 1.43
C VAL A 146 3.75 7.07 0.24
N ASN A 147 3.76 7.71 -0.94
CA ASN A 147 4.44 7.18 -2.11
C ASN A 147 5.94 6.94 -1.85
N GLU A 148 6.62 7.91 -1.23
CA GLU A 148 8.04 7.77 -0.85
C GLU A 148 8.27 6.64 0.16
N LYS A 149 7.38 6.51 1.15
CA LYS A 149 7.47 5.43 2.15
C LYS A 149 7.32 4.07 1.49
N ILE A 150 6.31 3.87 0.65
CA ILE A 150 6.12 2.60 -0.08
C ILE A 150 7.32 2.30 -0.98
N ASN A 151 7.83 3.31 -1.71
CA ASN A 151 9.02 3.17 -2.54
C ASN A 151 10.23 2.70 -1.72
N SER A 152 10.42 3.25 -0.52
CA SER A 152 11.52 2.84 0.36
C SER A 152 11.39 1.39 0.83
N LEU A 153 10.18 0.96 1.19
CA LEU A 153 9.91 -0.42 1.63
C LEU A 153 10.13 -1.42 0.49
N HIS A 154 9.63 -1.09 -0.70
CA HIS A 154 9.83 -1.90 -1.89
C HIS A 154 11.31 -2.02 -2.25
N ARG A 155 12.06 -0.92 -2.19
CA ARG A 155 13.49 -0.94 -2.48
C ARG A 155 14.24 -1.91 -1.57
N VAL A 156 14.02 -1.85 -0.25
CA VAL A 156 14.65 -2.77 0.71
C VAL A 156 14.33 -4.23 0.37
N LYS A 157 13.05 -4.52 0.09
CA LYS A 157 12.61 -5.87 -0.26
C LYS A 157 13.24 -6.38 -1.56
N PHE A 158 13.13 -5.60 -2.63
CA PHE A 158 13.54 -6.06 -3.97
C PHE A 158 15.05 -6.04 -4.16
N GLU A 159 15.81 -5.27 -3.36
CA GLU A 159 17.28 -5.35 -3.35
C GLU A 159 17.79 -6.75 -2.98
N GLU A 160 17.14 -7.43 -2.03
CA GLU A 160 17.47 -8.81 -1.69
C GLU A 160 17.19 -9.78 -2.85
N VAL A 161 16.04 -9.61 -3.50
CA VAL A 161 15.63 -10.42 -4.65
C VAL A 161 16.61 -10.22 -5.83
N VAL A 162 16.99 -8.97 -6.13
CA VAL A 162 17.97 -8.64 -7.17
C VAL A 162 19.33 -9.27 -6.88
N ARG A 163 19.78 -9.23 -5.62
CA ARG A 163 21.06 -9.84 -5.22
C ARG A 163 21.02 -11.36 -5.41
N SER A 164 19.94 -12.01 -4.96
CA SER A 164 19.76 -13.46 -5.06
C SER A 164 19.69 -13.92 -6.52
N THR A 165 18.78 -13.34 -7.30
CA THR A 165 18.59 -13.66 -8.71
C THR A 165 19.80 -13.29 -9.57
N GLY A 166 20.51 -12.20 -9.25
CA GLY A 166 21.76 -11.83 -9.92
C GLY A 166 22.88 -12.85 -9.69
N SER A 167 22.96 -13.45 -8.49
CA SER A 167 23.86 -14.57 -8.21
C SER A 167 23.47 -15.82 -9.00
N GLY A 168 22.17 -16.14 -9.04
CA GLY A 168 21.62 -17.23 -9.84
C GLY A 168 21.95 -17.10 -11.33
N LEU A 169 21.78 -15.91 -11.91
CA LEU A 169 22.13 -15.62 -13.30
C LEU A 169 23.62 -15.87 -13.59
N LYS A 170 24.51 -15.46 -12.69
CA LYS A 170 25.95 -15.72 -12.86
C LYS A 170 26.25 -17.22 -12.89
N LYS A 171 25.59 -17.99 -12.02
CA LYS A 171 25.77 -19.44 -11.94
C LYS A 171 25.28 -20.14 -13.20
N VAL A 172 24.04 -19.90 -13.62
CA VAL A 172 23.47 -20.55 -14.81
C VAL A 172 24.19 -20.15 -16.10
N ASN A 173 24.64 -18.90 -16.22
CA ASN A 173 25.45 -18.47 -17.36
C ASN A 173 26.78 -19.22 -17.41
N HIS A 174 27.45 -19.39 -16.27
CA HIS A 174 28.68 -20.18 -16.20
C HIS A 174 28.47 -21.65 -16.59
N GLU A 175 27.34 -22.24 -16.20
CA GLU A 175 26.95 -23.60 -16.61
C GLU A 175 26.70 -23.68 -18.13
N ILE A 176 26.01 -22.70 -18.72
CA ILE A 176 25.81 -22.60 -20.18
C ILE A 176 27.15 -22.51 -20.92
N ASP A 177 28.07 -21.65 -20.44
CA ASP A 177 29.40 -21.49 -21.04
C ASP A 177 30.18 -22.81 -21.01
N SER A 178 30.13 -23.53 -19.88
CA SER A 178 30.77 -24.85 -19.71
C SER A 178 30.17 -25.92 -20.64
N LEU A 179 28.85 -25.93 -20.82
CA LEU A 179 28.18 -26.83 -21.75
C LEU A 179 28.51 -26.51 -23.20
N GLU A 180 28.56 -25.23 -23.56
CA GLU A 180 28.90 -24.77 -24.91
C GLU A 180 30.34 -25.14 -25.28
N GLU A 181 31.30 -25.05 -24.35
CA GLU A 181 32.67 -25.51 -24.57
C GLU A 181 32.73 -27.02 -24.88
N LYS A 182 32.03 -27.84 -24.10
CA LYS A 182 31.96 -29.30 -24.31
C LYS A 182 31.28 -29.64 -25.63
N LEU A 183 30.17 -28.98 -25.95
CA LEU A 183 29.46 -29.16 -27.22
C LEU A 183 30.34 -28.75 -28.40
N ASN A 184 31.08 -27.65 -28.30
CA ASN A 184 32.02 -27.21 -29.35
C ASN A 184 33.18 -28.19 -29.57
N PHE A 185 33.68 -28.82 -28.50
CA PHE A 185 34.65 -29.91 -28.64
C PHE A 185 34.06 -31.09 -29.44
N LEU A 186 32.81 -31.51 -29.13
CA LEU A 186 32.13 -32.59 -29.84
C LEU A 186 31.84 -32.23 -31.31
N ARG A 187 31.40 -30.99 -31.58
CA ARG A 187 31.21 -30.45 -32.94
C ARG A 187 32.52 -30.45 -33.73
N GLY A 188 33.61 -29.97 -33.13
CA GLY A 188 34.91 -29.86 -33.79
C GLY A 188 35.55 -31.21 -34.10
N LYS A 189 35.63 -32.08 -33.08
CA LYS A 189 36.35 -33.36 -33.13
C LYS A 189 35.54 -34.49 -33.75
N TYR A 190 34.26 -34.60 -33.40
CA TYR A 190 33.39 -35.72 -33.79
C TYR A 190 32.38 -35.35 -34.90
N LYS A 191 32.31 -34.07 -35.31
CA LYS A 191 31.38 -33.56 -36.34
C LYS A 191 29.90 -33.76 -35.97
N LEU A 192 29.60 -33.80 -34.68
CA LEU A 192 28.23 -33.88 -34.15
C LEU A 192 27.63 -32.48 -34.09
N LEU A 193 26.60 -32.24 -34.89
CA LEU A 193 25.93 -30.95 -35.05
C LEU A 193 24.46 -31.03 -34.65
N ASP A 194 23.79 -32.10 -35.06
CA ASP A 194 22.39 -32.35 -34.74
C ASP A 194 22.19 -33.86 -34.62
N TYR A 195 22.06 -34.35 -33.39
CA TYR A 195 22.08 -35.78 -33.13
C TYR A 195 20.95 -36.51 -33.85
N GLU A 196 19.72 -36.01 -33.80
CA GLU A 196 18.56 -36.70 -34.32
C GLU A 196 18.59 -36.79 -35.86
N SER A 197 18.84 -35.67 -36.55
CA SER A 197 18.93 -35.66 -38.01
C SER A 197 20.15 -36.43 -38.50
N GLN A 198 21.31 -36.28 -37.84
CA GLN A 198 22.51 -37.00 -38.25
C GLN A 198 22.36 -38.51 -38.02
N ALA A 199 21.80 -38.94 -36.90
CA ALA A 199 21.55 -40.36 -36.63
C ALA A 199 20.66 -40.99 -37.70
N GLU A 200 19.56 -40.32 -38.07
CA GLU A 200 18.64 -40.82 -39.08
C GLU A 200 19.30 -40.89 -40.46
N GLN A 201 19.92 -39.79 -40.92
CA GLN A 201 20.47 -39.69 -42.27
C GLN A 201 21.72 -40.55 -42.47
N ILE A 202 22.62 -40.61 -41.49
CA ILE A 202 23.80 -41.47 -41.54
C ILE A 202 23.37 -42.94 -41.57
N THR A 203 22.38 -43.34 -40.77
CA THR A 203 21.87 -44.72 -40.77
C THR A 203 21.27 -45.12 -42.12
N LYS A 204 20.40 -44.27 -42.70
CA LYS A 204 19.85 -44.50 -44.04
C LYS A 204 20.93 -44.59 -45.11
N GLY A 205 21.91 -43.67 -45.06
CA GLY A 205 23.05 -43.67 -45.97
C GLY A 205 23.89 -44.94 -45.87
N MET A 206 24.16 -45.42 -44.65
CA MET A 206 24.94 -46.63 -44.42
C MET A 206 24.23 -47.89 -44.94
N VAL A 207 22.92 -48.02 -44.72
CA VAL A 207 22.12 -49.12 -45.29
C VAL A 207 22.23 -49.15 -46.81
N LYS A 208 22.15 -47.99 -47.47
CA LYS A 208 22.28 -47.88 -48.93
C LYS A 208 23.67 -48.29 -49.41
N VAL A 209 24.73 -47.76 -48.79
CA VAL A 209 26.13 -48.08 -49.14
C VAL A 209 26.41 -49.58 -48.98
N LEU A 210 25.90 -50.21 -47.92
CA LEU A 210 26.03 -51.65 -47.69
C LEU A 210 25.27 -52.46 -48.75
N SER A 211 24.03 -52.08 -49.09
CA SER A 211 23.23 -52.76 -50.11
C SER A 211 23.84 -52.69 -51.51
N GLU A 212 24.55 -51.60 -51.83
CA GLU A 212 25.21 -51.40 -53.12
C GLU A 212 26.63 -51.98 -53.16
N GLY A 213 27.13 -52.61 -52.09
CA GLY A 213 28.49 -53.15 -52.01
C GLY A 213 29.59 -52.07 -52.00
N LYS A 214 29.25 -50.81 -51.73
CA LYS A 214 30.15 -49.65 -51.85
C LYS A 214 30.88 -49.28 -50.56
N LYS A 215 30.87 -50.17 -49.55
CA LYS A 215 31.49 -49.93 -48.23
C LYS A 215 32.92 -49.40 -48.33
N ASN A 216 33.73 -49.97 -49.23
CA ASN A 216 35.16 -49.66 -49.33
C ASN A 216 35.49 -48.41 -50.17
N THR A 217 34.49 -47.74 -50.73
CA THR A 217 34.69 -46.46 -51.44
C THR A 217 35.05 -45.33 -50.47
N ALA A 218 35.61 -44.23 -50.97
CA ALA A 218 35.94 -43.06 -50.14
C ALA A 218 34.72 -42.56 -49.34
N GLY A 219 33.57 -42.40 -50.00
CA GLY A 219 32.32 -41.99 -49.34
C GLY A 219 31.77 -43.05 -48.37
N GLY A 220 31.96 -44.35 -48.66
CA GLY A 220 31.56 -45.43 -47.75
C GLY A 220 32.37 -45.43 -46.44
N LYS A 221 33.68 -45.18 -46.53
CA LYS A 221 34.57 -45.07 -45.36
C LYS A 221 34.28 -43.81 -44.54
N GLU A 222 33.97 -42.69 -45.19
CA GLU A 222 33.61 -41.44 -44.51
C GLU A 222 32.27 -41.58 -43.76
N LEU A 223 31.26 -42.21 -44.37
CA LEU A 223 30.00 -42.55 -43.71
C LEU A 223 30.19 -43.52 -42.52
N GLU A 224 31.05 -44.52 -42.67
CA GLU A 224 31.40 -45.43 -41.57
C GLU A 224 32.08 -44.68 -40.42
N GLN A 225 32.95 -43.71 -40.70
CA GLN A 225 33.55 -42.85 -39.69
C GLN A 225 32.52 -41.97 -38.98
N TRP A 226 31.58 -41.35 -39.70
CA TRP A 226 30.50 -40.56 -39.07
C TRP A 226 29.60 -41.43 -38.20
N MET A 227 29.29 -42.66 -38.64
CA MET A 227 28.54 -43.63 -37.84
C MET A 227 29.29 -43.98 -36.55
N ASN A 228 30.60 -44.23 -36.62
CA ASN A 228 31.41 -44.53 -35.45
C ASN A 228 31.47 -43.35 -34.46
N ASN A 229 31.64 -42.13 -34.96
CA ASN A 229 31.61 -40.92 -34.12
C ASN A 229 30.26 -40.75 -33.40
N LEU A 230 29.15 -41.00 -34.12
CA LEU A 230 27.81 -40.96 -33.57
C LEU A 230 27.60 -42.05 -32.49
N GLN A 231 28.08 -43.26 -32.75
CA GLN A 231 28.00 -44.37 -31.80
C GLN A 231 28.83 -44.11 -30.52
N GLU A 232 30.01 -43.49 -30.66
CA GLU A 232 30.89 -43.20 -29.53
C GLU A 232 30.38 -42.03 -28.68
N LYS A 233 29.92 -40.95 -29.31
CA LYS A 233 29.67 -39.65 -28.65
C LYS A 233 28.30 -39.04 -28.85
N GLY A 234 27.45 -39.60 -29.70
CA GLY A 234 26.12 -39.06 -30.01
C GLY A 234 25.20 -38.96 -28.80
N GLY A 235 25.21 -39.97 -27.92
CA GLY A 235 24.43 -39.95 -26.67
C GLY A 235 24.85 -38.83 -25.71
N GLU A 236 26.17 -38.64 -25.53
CA GLU A 236 26.73 -37.55 -24.72
C GLU A 236 26.35 -36.17 -25.31
N TYR A 237 26.50 -36.00 -26.63
CA TYR A 237 26.09 -34.79 -27.33
C TYR A 237 24.61 -34.46 -27.09
N ASN A 238 23.72 -35.43 -27.30
CA ASN A 238 22.28 -35.25 -27.14
C ASN A 238 21.92 -34.83 -25.70
N LEU A 239 22.53 -35.45 -24.69
CA LEU A 239 22.31 -35.10 -23.29
C LEU A 239 22.79 -33.68 -22.98
N LEU A 240 23.97 -33.30 -23.47
CA LEU A 240 24.54 -31.96 -23.24
C LEU A 240 23.71 -30.87 -23.93
N THR A 241 23.21 -31.12 -25.15
CA THR A 241 22.32 -30.20 -25.85
C THR A 241 21.02 -29.98 -25.07
N LYS A 242 20.36 -31.06 -24.62
CA LYS A 242 19.15 -30.96 -23.79
C LYS A 242 19.40 -30.26 -22.46
N ALA A 243 20.56 -30.50 -21.84
CA ALA A 243 20.96 -29.79 -20.62
C ALA A 243 21.13 -28.28 -20.89
N GLN A 244 21.77 -27.91 -21.99
CA GLN A 244 21.96 -26.51 -22.38
C GLN A 244 20.62 -25.81 -22.62
N GLU A 245 19.70 -26.46 -23.35
CA GLU A 245 18.35 -25.94 -23.56
C GLU A 245 17.64 -25.68 -22.24
N ASN A 246 17.67 -26.63 -21.29
CA ASN A 246 17.09 -26.47 -19.97
C ASN A 246 17.72 -25.31 -19.18
N CYS A 247 19.05 -25.16 -19.21
CA CYS A 247 19.74 -24.04 -18.57
C CYS A 247 19.34 -22.70 -19.19
N ILE A 248 19.12 -22.64 -20.51
CA ILE A 248 18.64 -21.43 -21.19
C ILE A 248 17.23 -21.06 -20.70
N PHE A 249 16.30 -22.02 -20.61
CA PHE A 249 14.97 -21.79 -20.06
C PHE A 249 15.01 -21.32 -18.59
N GLU A 250 15.88 -21.91 -17.78
CA GLU A 250 16.08 -21.50 -16.39
C GLU A 250 16.62 -20.06 -16.32
N ARG A 251 17.66 -19.74 -17.11
CA ARG A 251 18.24 -18.40 -17.20
C ARG A 251 17.19 -17.36 -17.53
N ASP A 252 16.37 -17.61 -18.55
CA ASP A 252 15.35 -16.66 -18.99
C ASP A 252 14.28 -16.46 -17.91
N SER A 253 13.91 -17.52 -17.18
CA SER A 253 13.00 -17.45 -16.03
C SER A 253 13.57 -16.60 -14.88
N ILE A 254 14.84 -16.82 -14.52
CA ILE A 254 15.51 -16.03 -13.47
C ILE A 254 15.67 -14.57 -13.92
N LYS A 255 16.03 -14.35 -15.19
CA LYS A 255 16.23 -13.02 -15.77
C LYS A 255 14.96 -12.18 -15.70
N MET A 256 13.81 -12.77 -16.01
CA MET A 256 12.52 -12.09 -15.92
C MET A 256 12.25 -11.57 -14.50
N VAL A 257 12.55 -12.37 -13.47
CA VAL A 257 12.40 -11.95 -12.07
C VAL A 257 13.42 -10.88 -11.69
N TYR A 258 14.68 -11.04 -12.12
CA TYR A 258 15.76 -10.08 -11.90
C TYR A 258 15.40 -8.70 -12.48
N ASP A 259 15.04 -8.63 -13.77
CA ASP A 259 14.74 -7.38 -14.45
C ASP A 259 13.53 -6.67 -13.86
N ARG A 260 12.47 -7.42 -13.52
CA ARG A 260 11.28 -6.88 -12.83
C ARG A 260 11.65 -6.30 -11.46
N SER A 261 12.40 -7.06 -10.65
CA SER A 261 12.80 -6.63 -9.30
C SER A 261 13.74 -5.43 -9.36
N LEU A 262 14.64 -5.40 -10.35
CA LEU A 262 15.53 -4.26 -10.60
C LEU A 262 14.76 -2.99 -10.94
N GLY A 263 13.64 -3.11 -11.65
CA GLY A 263 12.71 -2.01 -11.90
C GLY A 263 12.21 -1.36 -10.60
N TYR A 264 11.78 -2.15 -9.62
CA TYR A 264 11.35 -1.63 -8.31
C TYR A 264 12.47 -0.98 -7.50
N VAL A 265 13.72 -1.43 -7.66
CA VAL A 265 14.87 -0.85 -6.95
C VAL A 265 15.34 0.47 -7.59
N LYS A 266 15.35 0.53 -8.94
CA LYS A 266 15.92 1.65 -9.68
C LYS A 266 14.94 2.80 -9.93
N ASN A 267 13.67 2.48 -10.16
CA ASN A 267 12.68 3.48 -10.55
C ASN A 267 11.96 4.02 -9.33
N LYS A 268 11.51 5.29 -9.42
CA LYS A 268 10.54 5.86 -8.48
C LYS A 268 9.15 5.62 -9.04
N LEU A 269 8.42 4.66 -8.47
CA LEU A 269 7.06 4.35 -8.90
C LEU A 269 6.04 5.17 -8.10
N VAL A 270 4.85 5.34 -8.69
CA VAL A 270 3.69 5.89 -8.00
C VAL A 270 2.86 4.71 -7.48
N TYR A 271 2.55 4.75 -6.19
CA TYR A 271 1.83 3.71 -5.46
C TYR A 271 0.43 4.16 -5.06
N GLY A 272 0.25 5.42 -4.66
CA GLY A 272 -1.04 6.05 -4.44
C GLY A 272 -1.37 7.00 -5.57
N HIS A 273 -2.27 6.61 -6.47
CA HIS A 273 -2.72 7.46 -7.57
C HIS A 273 -3.81 8.42 -7.10
N MET A 274 -3.53 9.72 -7.14
CA MET A 274 -4.50 10.76 -6.77
C MET A 274 -5.64 10.84 -7.78
N VAL A 275 -6.84 10.52 -7.33
CA VAL A 275 -8.08 10.62 -8.15
C VAL A 275 -8.95 11.80 -7.74
N GLN A 276 -8.79 12.27 -6.51
CA GLN A 276 -9.37 13.52 -6.06
C GLN A 276 -8.25 14.35 -5.44
N SER A 277 -7.93 15.47 -6.07
CA SER A 277 -6.98 16.43 -5.54
C SER A 277 -7.60 17.24 -4.39
N PRO A 278 -6.81 17.57 -3.36
CA PRO A 278 -7.26 18.47 -2.32
C PRO A 278 -7.46 19.89 -2.89
N VAL A 279 -8.42 20.60 -2.33
CA VAL A 279 -8.67 22.02 -2.62
C VAL A 279 -8.76 22.81 -1.31
N PRO A 280 -8.30 24.07 -1.26
CA PRO A 280 -8.56 24.95 -0.13
C PRO A 280 -10.07 25.17 0.01
N ALA A 281 -10.63 24.99 1.20
CA ALA A 281 -12.06 25.15 1.40
C ALA A 281 -12.45 26.62 1.63
N ASP A 282 -13.47 27.09 0.94
CA ASP A 282 -14.02 28.45 1.09
C ASP A 282 -14.90 28.61 2.33
N LYS A 283 -15.33 27.49 2.93
CA LYS A 283 -16.22 27.45 4.08
C LYS A 283 -15.62 26.63 5.21
N LYS A 284 -15.69 27.18 6.44
CA LYS A 284 -15.30 26.46 7.65
C LYS A 284 -16.10 25.17 7.82
N SER A 285 -15.42 24.11 8.23
CA SER A 285 -16.02 22.81 8.53
C SER A 285 -16.25 22.63 10.03
N TYR A 286 -15.46 23.31 10.87
CA TYR A 286 -15.58 23.26 12.33
C TYR A 286 -15.50 24.67 12.93
N PRO A 287 -16.21 24.97 14.04
CA PRO A 287 -17.24 24.14 14.65
C PRO A 287 -18.58 24.21 13.91
N VAL A 288 -19.36 23.13 13.99
CA VAL A 288 -20.75 23.07 13.54
C VAL A 288 -21.63 23.75 14.61
N ARG A 289 -21.70 25.09 14.57
CA ARG A 289 -22.26 25.91 15.67
C ARG A 289 -23.68 25.52 16.08
N TRP A 290 -24.57 25.27 15.11
CA TRP A 290 -25.96 24.91 15.41
C TRP A 290 -26.06 23.60 16.20
N LEU A 291 -25.17 22.65 15.94
CA LEU A 291 -25.13 21.37 16.66
C LEU A 291 -24.70 21.57 18.11
N ILE A 292 -23.68 22.41 18.34
CA ILE A 292 -23.24 22.77 19.70
C ILE A 292 -24.38 23.44 20.46
N ILE A 293 -25.04 24.44 19.86
CA ILE A 293 -26.15 25.16 20.50
C ILE A 293 -27.28 24.20 20.85
N LEU A 294 -27.66 23.32 19.91
CA LEU A 294 -28.73 22.34 20.12
C LEU A 294 -28.37 21.34 21.25
N ALA A 295 -27.17 20.77 21.21
CA ALA A 295 -26.70 19.81 22.21
C ALA A 295 -26.57 20.45 23.60
N SER A 296 -25.97 21.65 23.69
CA SER A 296 -25.83 22.38 24.95
C SER A 296 -27.18 22.79 25.54
N THR A 297 -28.12 23.25 24.70
CA THR A 297 -29.47 23.63 25.16
C THR A 297 -30.23 22.41 25.66
N PHE A 298 -30.17 21.29 24.94
CA PHE A 298 -30.80 20.04 25.36
C PHE A 298 -30.21 19.53 26.68
N ALA A 299 -28.88 19.48 26.80
CA ALA A 299 -28.20 19.06 28.02
C ALA A 299 -28.55 19.96 29.22
N ALA A 300 -28.56 21.28 29.04
CA ALA A 300 -28.92 22.23 30.10
C ALA A 300 -30.37 22.07 30.56
N LEU A 301 -31.32 21.92 29.62
CA LEU A 301 -32.73 21.69 29.95
C LEU A 301 -32.94 20.33 30.64
N PHE A 302 -32.23 19.29 30.20
CA PHE A 302 -32.29 17.97 30.81
C PHE A 302 -31.79 18.00 32.27
N VAL A 303 -30.63 18.62 32.51
CA VAL A 303 -30.09 18.79 33.86
C VAL A 303 -31.01 19.64 34.73
N ALA A 304 -31.56 20.74 34.19
CA ALA A 304 -32.54 21.56 34.91
C ALA A 304 -33.81 20.79 35.26
N MET A 305 -34.30 19.94 34.36
CA MET A 305 -35.44 19.05 34.62
C MET A 305 -35.13 18.10 35.78
N LEU A 306 -33.96 17.44 35.79
CA LEU A 306 -33.55 16.58 36.90
C LEU A 306 -33.47 17.34 38.23
N ALA A 307 -32.87 18.54 38.22
CA ALA A 307 -32.78 19.38 39.41
C ALA A 307 -34.17 19.79 39.94
N ILE A 308 -35.09 20.17 39.05
CA ILE A 308 -36.47 20.51 39.42
C ILE A 308 -37.19 19.29 40.03
N LEU A 309 -37.01 18.09 39.45
CA LEU A 309 -37.61 16.87 39.99
C LEU A 309 -37.13 16.58 41.42
N VAL A 310 -35.83 16.74 41.68
CA VAL A 310 -35.27 16.58 43.03
C VAL A 310 -35.83 17.62 44.01
N LEU A 311 -35.89 18.89 43.59
CA LEU A 311 -36.41 19.99 44.41
C LEU A 311 -37.90 19.84 44.74
N GLU A 312 -38.70 19.36 43.78
CA GLU A 312 -40.13 19.13 43.97
C GLU A 312 -40.38 17.91 44.86
N ASN A 313 -39.53 16.88 44.75
CA ASN A 313 -39.58 15.73 45.65
C ASN A 313 -39.30 16.13 47.12
N GLN A 314 -38.27 16.94 47.34
CA GLN A 314 -37.92 17.45 48.68
C GLN A 314 -38.96 18.40 49.29
N LYS A 315 -39.84 18.99 48.47
CA LYS A 315 -40.91 19.90 48.93
C LYS A 315 -42.22 19.20 49.27
N ASN A 316 -42.39 17.97 48.78
CA ASN A 316 -43.58 17.15 48.99
C ASN A 316 -43.41 16.14 50.14
N ASP A 317 -42.20 16.01 50.69
CA ASP A 317 -41.91 15.44 52.02
C ASP A 317 -41.91 16.55 53.09
#